data_AF-A0A1F6THA6-F1
#
_entry.id   AF-A0A1F6THA6-F1
#
_cell.length_a   1.000
_cell.length_b   1.000
_cell.length_c   1.000
_cell.angle_alpha   90.00
_cell.angle_beta   90.00
_cell.angle_gamma   90.00
#
_symmetry.space_group_name_H-M   'P 1'
#
loop_
_entity.id
_entity.type
_entity.pdbx_description
1 polymer ?
#
loop_
_entity_poly.entity_id
_entity_poly.type
_entity_poly.pdbx_seq_one_letter_code
_entity_poly.pdbx_strand_id
1 'polypeptide(L)'
;KGLNASMTSLPYQALGCVIQKDKHLSRYGVAALDPYHLSLHIVAERAYFAMGRKGKLHIVAESREPTLDRMLEVAFLELKIGGTSFIPAAEINRLGIELHIRDKKKNIAGLQIADLLVSPMGRYVLGKRMHADWDVITSKLYRYRGKWEGAGLVVLPK
;
A
#
# COMPACT_ATOMS: atom_id res chain seq x y z
N LYS A 1 11.80 -22.26 -3.25
CA LYS A 1 10.58 -23.08 -3.49
C LYS A 1 9.60 -23.03 -2.31
N GLY A 2 10.03 -23.14 -1.05
CA GLY A 2 9.12 -23.08 0.11
C GLY A 2 8.35 -21.75 0.26
N LEU A 3 9.02 -20.61 0.10
CA LEU A 3 8.39 -19.29 0.33
C LEU A 3 7.25 -18.99 -0.66
N ASN A 4 7.44 -19.24 -1.95
CA ASN A 4 6.39 -19.05 -2.95
C ASN A 4 5.17 -19.95 -2.69
N ALA A 5 5.39 -21.18 -2.22
CA ALA A 5 4.29 -22.07 -1.85
C ALA A 5 3.47 -21.51 -0.68
N SER A 6 4.14 -20.99 0.36
CA SER A 6 3.48 -20.30 1.48
C SER A 6 2.73 -19.04 1.03
N MET A 7 3.35 -18.19 0.19
CA MET A 7 2.68 -17.01 -0.37
C MET A 7 1.46 -17.38 -1.21
N THR A 8 1.45 -18.57 -1.84
CA THR A 8 0.31 -19.03 -2.64
C THR A 8 -0.82 -19.55 -1.75
N SER A 9 -0.51 -20.30 -0.70
CA SER A 9 -1.53 -20.95 0.15
C SER A 9 -2.18 -20.02 1.17
N LEU A 10 -1.48 -18.96 1.63
CA LEU A 10 -2.00 -18.07 2.66
C LEU A 10 -3.24 -17.28 2.18
N PRO A 11 -4.29 -17.13 3.02
CA PRO A 11 -5.51 -16.41 2.69
C PRO A 11 -5.32 -14.90 2.88
N TYR A 12 -4.69 -14.24 1.92
CA TYR A 12 -4.55 -12.79 1.89
C TYR A 12 -4.81 -12.24 0.50
N GLN A 13 -5.00 -10.93 0.44
CA GLN A 13 -5.10 -10.16 -0.78
C GLN A 13 -4.03 -9.08 -0.79
N ALA A 14 -3.37 -8.90 -1.93
CA ALA A 14 -2.31 -7.94 -2.12
C ALA A 14 -2.85 -6.60 -2.66
N LEU A 15 -2.37 -5.52 -2.05
CA LEU A 15 -2.56 -4.14 -2.48
C LEU A 15 -1.20 -3.48 -2.55
N GLY A 16 -0.95 -2.68 -3.58
CA GLY A 16 0.32 -2.00 -3.78
C GLY A 16 0.15 -0.61 -4.37
N CYS A 17 1.07 0.28 -4.01
CA CYS A 17 1.23 1.60 -4.62
C CYS A 17 2.70 1.75 -5.02
N VAL A 18 2.95 2.04 -6.29
CA VAL A 18 4.29 2.32 -6.81
C VAL A 18 4.33 3.75 -7.32
N ILE A 19 5.23 4.55 -6.74
CA ILE A 19 5.42 5.95 -7.09
C ILE A 19 6.77 6.08 -7.78
N GLN A 20 6.75 6.42 -9.08
CA GLN A 20 7.95 6.73 -9.85
C GLN A 20 8.40 8.16 -9.51
N LYS A 21 9.24 8.29 -8.47
CA LYS A 21 9.61 9.58 -7.85
C LYS A 21 10.10 10.63 -8.85
N ASP A 22 10.96 10.26 -9.79
CA ASP A 22 11.50 11.21 -10.78
C ASP A 22 10.39 11.77 -11.68
N LYS A 23 9.48 10.91 -12.13
CA LYS A 23 8.33 11.33 -12.95
C LYS A 23 7.31 12.13 -12.13
N HIS A 24 7.10 11.74 -10.87
CA HIS A 24 6.21 12.45 -9.95
C HIS A 24 6.70 13.87 -9.69
N LEU A 25 7.99 14.03 -9.37
CA LEU A 25 8.62 15.33 -9.18
C LEU A 25 8.61 16.15 -10.47
N SER A 26 8.97 15.54 -11.61
CA SER A 26 8.97 16.22 -12.91
C SER A 26 7.59 16.75 -13.29
N ARG A 27 6.52 16.03 -12.90
CA ARG A 27 5.14 16.41 -13.24
C ARG A 27 4.56 17.48 -12.35
N TYR A 28 4.80 17.40 -11.04
CA TYR A 28 4.11 18.24 -10.06
C TYR A 28 5.02 19.31 -9.44
N GLY A 29 6.34 19.23 -9.64
CA GLY A 29 7.31 20.21 -9.15
C GLY A 29 7.16 20.45 -7.64
N VAL A 30 7.03 21.72 -7.26
CA VAL A 30 6.84 22.14 -5.86
C VAL A 30 5.52 21.64 -5.24
N ALA A 31 4.53 21.29 -6.07
CA ALA A 31 3.26 20.72 -5.61
C ALA A 31 3.29 19.19 -5.50
N ALA A 32 4.45 18.55 -5.72
CA ALA A 32 4.61 17.12 -5.56
C ALA A 32 4.40 16.72 -4.10
N LEU A 33 3.30 16.02 -3.83
CA LEU A 33 3.07 15.42 -2.51
C LEU A 33 4.19 14.44 -2.16
N ASP A 34 4.53 14.41 -0.87
CA ASP A 34 5.49 13.45 -0.34
C ASP A 34 5.05 12.00 -0.63
N PRO A 35 5.96 11.10 -1.06
CA PRO A 35 5.61 9.73 -1.39
C PRO A 35 4.98 8.92 -0.24
N TYR A 36 5.32 9.18 1.03
CA TYR A 36 4.70 8.50 2.18
C TYR A 36 3.25 8.92 2.32
N HIS A 37 2.99 10.23 2.26
CA HIS A 37 1.64 10.77 2.28
C HIS A 37 0.81 10.17 1.13
N LEU A 38 1.31 10.27 -0.09
CA LEU A 38 0.62 9.77 -1.28
C LEU A 38 0.37 8.25 -1.22
N SER A 39 1.37 7.47 -0.82
CA SER A 39 1.24 6.01 -0.75
C SER A 39 0.25 5.57 0.32
N LEU A 40 0.25 6.20 1.50
CA LEU A 40 -0.68 5.89 2.58
C LEU A 40 -2.13 6.14 2.14
N HIS A 41 -2.40 7.30 1.54
CA HIS A 41 -3.74 7.66 1.06
C HIS A 41 -4.25 6.64 0.05
N ILE A 42 -3.41 6.28 -0.92
CA ILE A 42 -3.75 5.29 -1.94
C ILE A 42 -4.00 3.92 -1.32
N VAL A 43 -3.09 3.39 -0.49
CA VAL A 43 -3.24 2.04 0.07
C VAL A 43 -4.45 1.97 1.01
N ALA A 44 -4.67 2.99 1.85
CA ALA A 44 -5.84 3.06 2.73
C ALA A 44 -7.15 3.09 1.93
N GLU A 45 -7.20 3.86 0.86
CA GLU A 45 -8.35 3.92 -0.04
C GLU A 45 -8.62 2.58 -0.75
N ARG A 46 -7.58 1.95 -1.30
CA ARG A 46 -7.74 0.65 -1.96
C ARG A 46 -8.16 -0.42 -0.96
N ALA A 47 -7.63 -0.39 0.27
CA ALA A 47 -8.04 -1.29 1.35
C ALA A 47 -9.50 -1.09 1.73
N TYR A 48 -9.93 0.16 1.86
CA TYR A 48 -11.33 0.51 2.15
C TYR A 48 -12.31 -0.08 1.11
N PHE A 49 -12.00 0.05 -0.18
CA PHE A 49 -12.80 -0.55 -1.23
C PHE A 49 -12.73 -2.08 -1.26
N ALA A 50 -11.55 -2.65 -1.06
CA ALA A 50 -11.33 -4.10 -1.01
C ALA A 50 -12.14 -4.78 0.11
N MET A 51 -12.31 -4.12 1.25
CA MET A 51 -13.11 -4.60 2.38
C MET A 51 -14.63 -4.34 2.21
N GLY A 52 -15.06 -3.81 1.07
CA GLY A 52 -16.47 -3.54 0.81
C GLY A 52 -17.07 -2.47 1.71
N ARG A 53 -16.26 -1.47 2.13
CA ARG A 53 -16.69 -0.31 2.92
C ARG A 53 -17.20 -0.64 4.33
N LYS A 54 -16.77 -1.77 4.91
CA LYS A 54 -17.23 -2.26 6.21
C LYS A 54 -16.05 -2.68 7.09
N GLY A 55 -16.31 -2.79 8.40
CA GLY A 55 -15.33 -3.26 9.38
C GLY A 55 -14.45 -2.13 9.93
N LYS A 56 -13.28 -2.52 10.44
CA LYS A 56 -12.24 -1.61 10.94
C LYS A 56 -10.96 -1.79 10.14
N LEU A 57 -10.20 -0.71 9.96
CA LEU A 57 -8.93 -0.74 9.23
C LEU A 57 -7.76 -0.46 10.17
N HIS A 58 -7.00 -1.50 10.46
CA HIS A 58 -5.72 -1.35 11.17
C HIS A 58 -4.58 -1.34 10.14
N ILE A 59 -3.89 -0.22 10.05
CA ILE A 59 -2.67 -0.06 9.27
C ILE A 59 -1.50 -0.37 10.19
N VAL A 60 -0.70 -1.37 9.83
CA VAL A 60 0.51 -1.75 10.57
C VAL A 60 1.71 -1.43 9.70
N ALA A 61 2.61 -0.59 10.21
CA ALA A 61 3.83 -0.20 9.53
C ALA A 61 5.07 -0.61 10.34
N GLU A 62 6.11 -1.07 9.66
CA GLU A 62 7.43 -1.27 10.27
C GLU A 62 8.08 0.09 10.53
N SER A 63 8.51 0.34 11.77
CA SER A 63 9.30 1.51 12.15
C SER A 63 10.62 1.54 11.38
N ARG A 64 11.01 2.73 10.91
CA ARG A 64 12.26 2.92 10.16
C ARG A 64 13.23 3.79 10.92
N GLU A 65 12.91 5.07 11.03
CA GLU A 65 13.66 6.08 11.76
C GLU A 65 12.68 7.14 12.27
N PRO A 66 13.01 7.86 13.35
CA PRO A 66 12.06 8.77 14.00
C PRO A 66 11.44 9.82 13.06
N THR A 67 12.22 10.33 12.10
CA THR A 67 11.74 11.31 11.12
C THR A 67 10.69 10.71 10.18
N LEU A 68 10.97 9.53 9.60
CA LEU A 68 10.05 8.86 8.69
C LEU A 68 8.78 8.37 9.40
N ASP A 69 8.93 7.90 10.63
CA ASP A 69 7.80 7.47 11.45
C ASP A 69 6.87 8.67 11.74
N ARG A 70 7.44 9.83 12.11
CA ARG A 70 6.68 11.07 12.29
C ARG A 70 6.01 11.55 11.01
N MET A 71 6.68 11.46 9.86
CA MET A 71 6.08 11.79 8.56
C MET A 71 4.88 10.89 8.25
N LEU A 72 4.97 9.61 8.57
CA LEU A 72 3.86 8.67 8.40
C LEU A 72 2.68 8.99 9.34
N GLU A 73 2.95 9.36 10.59
CA GLU A 73 1.93 9.81 11.54
C GLU A 73 1.21 11.07 11.06
N VAL A 74 1.96 12.06 10.57
CA VAL A 74 1.39 13.29 9.99
C VAL A 74 0.49 12.94 8.79
N ALA A 75 0.97 12.14 7.84
CA ALA A 75 0.17 11.68 6.71
C ALA A 75 -1.11 10.96 7.16
N PHE A 76 -1.04 10.17 8.24
CA PHE A 76 -2.21 9.50 8.78
C PHE A 76 -3.22 10.46 9.41
N LEU A 77 -2.76 11.51 10.09
CA LEU A 77 -3.64 12.56 10.61
C LEU A 77 -4.30 13.34 9.47
N GLU A 78 -3.53 13.68 8.43
CA GLU A 78 -4.05 14.34 7.23
C GLU A 78 -5.12 13.50 6.53
N LEU A 79 -4.91 12.18 6.40
CA LEU A 79 -5.93 11.24 5.92
C LEU A 79 -7.22 11.31 6.74
N LYS A 80 -7.12 11.36 8.07
CA LYS A 80 -8.29 11.43 8.96
C LYS A 80 -9.02 12.77 8.87
N ILE A 81 -8.30 13.86 8.63
CA ILE A 81 -8.88 15.21 8.57
C ILE A 81 -9.48 15.49 7.19
N GLY A 82 -8.74 15.21 6.12
CA GLY A 82 -9.10 15.57 4.75
C GLY A 82 -9.79 14.46 3.98
N GLY A 83 -9.64 13.20 4.39
CA GLY A 83 -10.05 12.07 3.57
C GLY A 83 -9.09 11.82 2.41
N THR A 84 -9.59 11.15 1.38
CA THR A 84 -8.92 11.00 0.09
C THR A 84 -9.74 11.63 -1.02
N SER A 85 -9.24 11.60 -2.26
CA SER A 85 -10.00 12.06 -3.42
C SER A 85 -11.31 11.31 -3.65
N PHE A 86 -11.47 10.10 -3.11
CA PHE A 86 -12.65 9.26 -3.31
C PHE A 86 -13.41 8.91 -2.03
N ILE A 87 -12.84 9.18 -0.85
CA ILE A 87 -13.44 8.83 0.44
C ILE A 87 -13.43 10.08 1.35
N PRO A 88 -14.61 10.61 1.74
CA PRO A 88 -14.68 11.71 2.68
C PRO A 88 -14.09 11.35 4.05
N ALA A 89 -13.50 12.33 4.74
CA ALA A 89 -12.97 12.18 6.09
C ALA A 89 -13.99 11.54 7.06
N ALA A 90 -15.26 11.95 7.01
CA ALA A 90 -16.31 11.40 7.87
C ALA A 90 -16.50 9.89 7.67
N GLU A 91 -16.34 9.38 6.44
CA GLU A 91 -16.46 7.97 6.11
C GLU A 91 -15.23 7.18 6.59
N ILE A 92 -14.02 7.74 6.41
CA ILE A 92 -12.78 7.16 6.96
C ILE A 92 -12.85 7.04 8.48
N ASN A 93 -13.27 8.10 9.17
CA ASN A 93 -13.34 8.09 10.64
C ASN A 93 -14.43 7.14 11.15
N ARG A 94 -15.56 7.01 10.44
CA ARG A 94 -16.61 6.04 10.79
C ARG A 94 -16.14 4.60 10.68
N LEU A 95 -15.24 4.29 9.75
CA LEU A 95 -14.61 2.97 9.63
C LEU A 95 -13.78 2.62 10.88
N GLY A 96 -13.31 3.60 11.65
CA GLY A 96 -12.40 3.34 12.78
C GLY A 96 -11.02 2.93 12.29
N ILE A 97 -10.39 3.80 11.49
CA ILE A 97 -9.03 3.59 11.01
C ILE A 97 -8.00 3.85 12.11
N GLU A 98 -7.00 2.98 12.22
CA GLU A 98 -5.92 3.07 13.20
C GLU A 98 -4.56 2.83 12.55
N LEU A 99 -3.54 3.57 12.98
CA LEU A 99 -2.14 3.36 12.60
C LEU A 99 -1.35 2.77 13.77
N HIS A 100 -0.61 1.70 13.49
CA HIS A 100 0.25 1.00 14.42
C HIS A 100 1.66 0.93 13.85
N ILE A 101 2.55 1.80 14.31
CA ILE A 101 3.98 1.72 13.99
C ILE A 101 4.64 0.73 14.95
N ARG A 102 5.39 -0.23 14.41
CA ARG A 102 5.95 -1.37 15.17
C ARG A 102 7.42 -1.56 14.88
N ASP A 103 8.22 -1.78 15.92
CA ASP A 103 9.63 -2.12 15.76
C ASP A 103 9.85 -3.41 14.99
N LYS A 104 10.91 -3.42 14.17
CA LYS A 104 11.38 -4.58 13.40
C LYS A 104 11.58 -5.85 14.23
N LYS A 105 11.91 -5.71 15.52
CA LYS A 105 12.15 -6.82 16.45
C LYS A 105 10.90 -7.67 16.75
N LYS A 106 9.70 -7.20 16.39
CA LYS A 106 8.43 -7.87 16.71
C LYS A 106 8.09 -9.05 15.80
N ASN A 107 8.90 -9.35 14.78
CA ASN A 107 8.74 -10.48 13.83
C ASN A 107 7.28 -10.70 13.39
N ILE A 108 6.60 -9.62 12.99
CA ILE A 108 5.19 -9.66 12.64
C ILE A 108 5.06 -10.28 11.24
N ALA A 109 4.46 -11.47 11.16
CA ALA A 109 4.34 -12.23 9.91
C ALA A 109 3.68 -11.43 8.77
N GLY A 110 2.69 -10.58 9.08
CA GLY A 110 2.03 -9.72 8.09
C GLY A 110 2.98 -8.70 7.44
N LEU A 111 3.91 -8.12 8.20
CA LEU A 111 4.92 -7.20 7.67
C LEU A 111 5.90 -7.93 6.75
N GLN A 112 6.30 -9.14 7.12
CA GLN A 112 7.17 -9.98 6.28
C GLN A 112 6.49 -10.36 4.96
N ILE A 113 5.19 -10.66 4.98
CA ILE A 113 4.42 -10.89 3.74
C ILE A 113 4.39 -9.63 2.90
N ALA A 114 4.15 -8.46 3.49
CA ALA A 114 4.11 -7.18 2.78
C ALA A 114 5.44 -6.87 2.09
N ASP A 115 6.58 -7.11 2.74
CA ASP A 115 7.92 -6.90 2.17
C ASP A 115 8.16 -7.75 0.91
N LEU A 116 7.64 -8.98 0.89
CA LEU A 116 7.77 -9.88 -0.26
C LEU A 116 6.97 -9.40 -1.49
N LEU A 117 5.96 -8.54 -1.30
CA LEU A 117 5.19 -7.96 -2.41
C LEU A 117 5.97 -6.87 -3.14
N VAL A 118 6.84 -6.14 -2.43
CA VAL A 118 7.45 -4.88 -2.92
C VAL A 118 8.35 -5.12 -4.12
N SER A 119 9.25 -6.11 -4.04
CA SER A 119 10.25 -6.35 -5.11
C SER A 119 9.60 -6.81 -6.43
N PRO A 120 8.70 -7.82 -6.46
CA PRO A 120 8.03 -8.23 -7.70
C PRO A 120 7.23 -7.10 -8.35
N MET A 121 6.44 -6.34 -7.56
CA MET A 121 5.69 -5.18 -8.05
C MET A 121 6.61 -4.10 -8.63
N GLY A 122 7.71 -3.77 -7.93
CA GLY A 122 8.68 -2.78 -8.39
C GLY A 122 9.37 -3.20 -9.68
N ARG A 123 9.76 -4.48 -9.81
CA ARG A 123 10.34 -5.01 -11.04
C ARG A 123 9.36 -4.89 -12.20
N TYR A 124 8.09 -5.25 -11.98
CA TYR A 124 7.05 -5.20 -13.01
C TYR A 124 6.90 -3.77 -13.55
N VAL A 125 6.77 -2.79 -12.66
CA VAL A 125 6.63 -1.38 -13.03
C VAL A 125 7.89 -0.82 -13.71
N LEU A 126 9.07 -1.32 -13.36
CA LEU A 126 10.34 -0.93 -13.99
C LEU A 126 10.64 -1.69 -15.29
N GLY A 127 9.77 -2.58 -15.76
CA GLY A 127 9.99 -3.38 -16.96
C GLY A 127 11.21 -4.32 -16.86
N LYS A 128 11.59 -4.73 -15.64
CA LYS A 128 12.74 -5.62 -15.42
C LYS A 128 12.37 -7.07 -15.72
N ARG A 129 13.36 -7.97 -15.74
CA ARG A 129 13.11 -9.42 -15.82
C ARG A 129 12.30 -9.90 -14.61
N MET A 130 11.16 -10.55 -14.86
CA MET A 130 10.32 -11.16 -13.82
C MET A 130 10.93 -12.46 -13.28
N HIS A 131 10.56 -12.80 -12.05
CA HIS A 131 10.84 -14.09 -11.44
C HIS A 131 9.52 -14.82 -11.16
N ALA A 132 9.63 -16.08 -10.72
CA ALA A 132 8.46 -16.94 -10.45
C ALA A 132 7.58 -16.47 -9.28
N ASP A 133 8.04 -15.49 -8.50
CA ASP A 133 7.25 -14.82 -7.47
C ASP A 133 6.17 -13.90 -8.07
N TRP A 134 6.39 -13.35 -9.27
CA TRP A 134 5.43 -12.44 -9.92
C TRP A 134 4.08 -13.10 -10.19
N ASP A 135 4.06 -14.34 -10.66
CA ASP A 135 2.82 -15.07 -10.93
C ASP A 135 2.03 -15.30 -9.64
N VAL A 136 2.74 -15.60 -8.54
CA VAL A 136 2.14 -15.76 -7.22
C VAL A 136 1.55 -14.43 -6.76
N ILE A 137 2.30 -13.33 -6.82
CA ILE A 137 1.81 -12.02 -6.39
C ILE A 137 0.61 -11.57 -7.24
N THR A 138 0.67 -11.74 -8.56
CA THR A 138 -0.41 -11.36 -9.49
C THR A 138 -1.70 -12.11 -9.23
N SER A 139 -1.60 -13.37 -8.78
CA SER A 139 -2.77 -14.17 -8.37
C SER A 139 -3.44 -13.65 -7.10
N LYS A 140 -2.70 -12.90 -6.26
CA LYS A 140 -3.16 -12.37 -4.96
C LYS A 140 -3.61 -10.91 -5.04
N LEU A 141 -3.28 -10.18 -6.11
CA LEU A 141 -3.67 -8.78 -6.24
C LEU A 141 -5.19 -8.62 -6.21
N TYR A 142 -5.67 -7.63 -5.45
CA TYR A 142 -7.08 -7.25 -5.47
C TYR A 142 -7.55 -6.95 -6.89
N ARG A 143 -8.73 -7.46 -7.25
CA ARG A 143 -9.36 -7.22 -8.54
C ARG A 143 -10.69 -6.52 -8.38
N TYR A 144 -10.84 -5.42 -9.10
CA TYR A 144 -12.12 -4.76 -9.30
C TYR A 144 -12.57 -4.99 -10.74
N ARG A 145 -13.75 -5.60 -10.92
CA ARG A 145 -14.28 -5.98 -12.26
C ARG A 145 -13.27 -6.77 -13.10
N GLY A 146 -12.59 -7.72 -12.47
CA GLY A 146 -11.60 -8.61 -13.11
C GLY A 146 -10.20 -8.02 -13.32
N LYS A 147 -10.02 -6.70 -13.13
CA LYS A 147 -8.73 -6.02 -13.34
C LYS A 147 -8.05 -5.68 -12.03
N TRP A 148 -6.73 -5.86 -11.97
CA TRP A 148 -5.93 -5.50 -10.79
C TRP A 148 -5.19 -4.17 -11.00
N GLU A 149 -4.95 -3.78 -12.25
CA GLU A 149 -4.32 -2.52 -12.63
C GLU A 149 -5.17 -1.34 -12.15
N GLY A 150 -4.60 -0.49 -11.30
CA GLY A 150 -5.31 0.62 -10.66
C GLY A 150 -6.27 0.21 -9.54
N ALA A 151 -6.43 -1.08 -9.26
CA ALA A 151 -7.21 -1.61 -8.14
C ALA A 151 -6.28 -2.23 -7.08
N GLY A 152 -5.66 -3.36 -7.42
CA GLY A 152 -4.68 -4.06 -6.58
C GLY A 152 -3.26 -3.51 -6.69
N LEU A 153 -2.87 -2.93 -7.82
CA LEU A 153 -1.60 -2.21 -7.95
C LEU A 153 -1.83 -0.86 -8.62
N VAL A 154 -1.63 0.21 -7.87
CA VAL A 154 -1.70 1.58 -8.37
C VAL A 154 -0.29 2.05 -8.71
N VAL A 155 -0.11 2.59 -9.92
CA VAL A 155 1.17 3.15 -10.38
C VAL A 155 0.98 4.65 -10.62
N LEU A 156 1.89 5.45 -10.08
CA LEU A 156 1.87 6.91 -10.16
C LEU A 156 3.21 7.46 -10.68
N PRO A 157 3.21 8.62 -11.37
CA PRO A 157 2.02 9.38 -11.80
C PRO A 157 1.23 8.67 -12.92
N LYS A 158 -0.06 9.00 -13.09
CA LYS A 158 -0.93 8.41 -14.13
C LYS A 158 -0.73 9.02 -15.50
#